data_AF-A0A519LT59-F1
#
_entry.id   AF-A0A519LT59-F1
#
_cell.length_a   1.000
_cell.length_b   1.000
_cell.length_c   1.000
_cell.angle_alpha   90.00
_cell.angle_beta   90.00
_cell.angle_gamma   90.00
#
_symmetry.space_group_name_H-M   'P 1'
#
loop_
_entity.id
_entity.type
_entity.pdbx_description
1 polymer ?
#
loop_
_entity_poly.entity_id
_entity_poly.type
_entity_poly.pdbx_seq_one_letter_code
_entity_poly.pdbx_strand_id
1 'polypeptide(L)'
;MRKTFLIILLLVVAFGCNQKSENIYNDFSFNEMKAESIDIIIKLHDTLDSGRRSSDIESFAAKKEFNVSTDHQFDSFDKIFIDAEITGYCCCPTAIYSIQFINDKKEIGFFYVDTIQFKDKIRMYEGSFQYSYIIDKQKWNNFLNEIKTSEP
;
A
#
# COMPACT_ATOMS: atom_id res chain seq x y z
N MET A 1 25.41 30.01 -18.80
CA MET A 1 25.55 29.05 -17.67
C MET A 1 24.27 28.82 -16.86
N ARG A 2 23.22 29.67 -16.94
CA ARG A 2 21.94 29.42 -16.25
C ARG A 2 21.05 28.34 -16.89
N LYS A 3 21.14 28.16 -18.23
CA LYS A 3 20.29 27.21 -18.97
C LYS A 3 20.70 25.75 -18.79
N THR A 4 22.00 25.47 -18.60
CA THR A 4 22.51 24.11 -18.31
C THR A 4 22.16 23.66 -16.90
N PHE A 5 22.11 24.58 -15.92
CA PHE A 5 21.70 24.26 -14.55
C PHE A 5 20.24 23.80 -14.44
N LEU A 6 19.35 24.37 -15.26
CA LEU A 6 17.93 23.97 -15.32
C LEU A 6 17.73 22.55 -15.89
N ILE A 7 18.59 22.11 -16.81
CA ILE A 7 18.49 20.77 -17.41
C ILE A 7 18.94 19.70 -16.41
N ILE A 8 19.97 19.97 -15.61
CA ILE A 8 20.43 19.06 -14.55
C ILE A 8 19.36 18.92 -13.46
N LEU A 9 18.69 20.01 -13.08
CA LEU A 9 17.62 19.97 -12.09
C LEU A 9 16.42 19.13 -12.56
N LEU A 10 16.07 19.20 -13.84
CA LEU A 10 14.99 18.40 -14.44
C LEU A 10 15.33 16.91 -14.53
N LEU A 11 16.59 16.56 -14.74
CA LEU A 11 17.05 15.17 -14.73
C LEU A 11 17.04 14.56 -13.32
N VAL A 12 17.39 15.33 -12.28
CA VAL A 12 17.39 14.83 -10.89
C VAL A 12 15.97 14.52 -10.39
N VAL A 13 14.95 15.27 -10.82
CA VAL A 13 13.55 15.01 -10.43
C VAL A 13 12.98 13.76 -11.11
N ALA A 14 13.42 13.44 -12.33
CA ALA A 14 12.96 12.26 -13.05
C ALA A 14 13.57 10.93 -12.56
N PHE A 15 14.73 10.97 -11.87
CA PHE A 15 15.41 9.79 -11.34
C PHE A 15 15.05 9.43 -9.89
N GLY A 16 14.18 10.21 -9.24
CA GLY A 16 13.87 10.07 -7.81
C GLY A 16 13.15 8.78 -7.38
N CYS A 17 12.70 7.93 -8.30
CA CYS A 17 12.00 6.68 -7.97
C CYS A 17 12.76 5.40 -8.34
N ASN A 18 14.07 5.49 -8.61
CA ASN A 18 14.94 4.33 -8.89
C ASN A 18 15.90 3.97 -7.74
N GLN A 19 15.73 4.55 -6.55
CA GLN A 19 16.48 4.06 -5.39
C GLN A 19 15.88 2.75 -4.90
N LYS A 20 16.44 1.65 -5.40
CA LYS A 20 16.46 0.38 -4.67
C LYS A 20 17.11 0.69 -3.31
N SER A 21 16.29 0.75 -2.28
CA SER A 21 16.75 1.04 -0.94
C SER A 21 17.49 -0.18 -0.42
N GLU A 22 18.82 -0.18 -0.54
CA GLU A 22 19.67 -1.32 -0.22
C GLU A 22 19.81 -1.62 1.29
N ASN A 23 19.08 -0.94 2.18
CA ASN A 23 19.03 -1.30 3.61
C ASN A 23 17.77 -0.71 4.26
N ILE A 24 16.59 -1.26 3.96
CA ILE A 24 15.37 -0.89 4.69
C ILE A 24 15.40 -1.62 6.04
N TYR A 25 15.90 -0.91 7.06
CA TYR A 25 15.71 -1.20 8.49
C TYR A 25 14.21 -1.34 8.91
N ASN A 26 13.26 -1.17 7.97
CA ASN A 26 11.81 -1.12 8.19
C ASN A 26 11.04 -2.40 7.83
N ASP A 27 11.70 -3.48 7.39
CA ASP A 27 11.00 -4.77 7.24
C ASP A 27 10.59 -5.34 8.62
N PHE A 28 11.32 -4.97 9.68
CA PHE A 28 10.99 -5.36 11.05
C PHE A 28 9.62 -4.83 11.46
N SER A 29 9.33 -3.54 11.21
CA SER A 29 8.06 -2.93 11.61
C SER A 29 6.87 -3.51 10.86
N PHE A 30 6.96 -3.76 9.55
CA PHE A 30 5.84 -4.35 8.80
C PHE A 30 5.56 -5.79 9.20
N ASN A 31 6.60 -6.63 9.30
CA ASN A 31 6.43 -8.03 9.67
C ASN A 31 5.99 -8.18 11.14
N GLU A 32 6.48 -7.33 12.04
CA GLU A 32 6.02 -7.24 13.43
C GLU A 32 4.54 -6.83 13.49
N MET A 33 4.14 -5.75 12.78
CA MET A 33 2.74 -5.33 12.71
C MET A 33 1.83 -6.45 12.19
N LYS A 34 2.24 -7.16 11.13
CA LYS A 34 1.48 -8.31 10.63
C LYS A 34 1.38 -9.43 11.66
N ALA A 35 2.49 -9.80 12.29
CA ALA A 35 2.54 -10.90 13.26
C ALA A 35 1.75 -10.61 14.54
N GLU A 36 1.66 -9.35 14.94
CA GLU A 36 0.88 -8.91 16.11
C GLU A 36 -0.60 -8.65 15.80
N SER A 37 -0.99 -8.59 14.53
CA SER A 37 -2.37 -8.30 14.14
C SER A 37 -3.28 -9.49 14.35
N ILE A 38 -4.42 -9.25 14.99
CA ILE A 38 -5.53 -10.22 15.10
C ILE A 38 -6.53 -10.05 13.95
N ASP A 39 -6.64 -8.83 13.42
CA ASP A 39 -7.48 -8.50 12.27
C ASP A 39 -6.72 -7.56 11.33
N ILE A 40 -6.96 -7.72 10.02
CA ILE A 40 -6.62 -6.70 9.02
C ILE A 40 -7.91 -6.23 8.36
N ILE A 41 -8.13 -4.92 8.38
CA ILE A 41 -9.29 -4.28 7.76
C ILE A 41 -8.84 -3.55 6.51
N ILE A 42 -9.40 -3.93 5.37
CA ILE A 42 -9.11 -3.31 4.07
C ILE A 42 -10.35 -2.53 3.63
N LYS A 43 -10.22 -1.25 3.35
CA LYS A 43 -11.33 -0.40 2.92
C LYS A 43 -11.10 0.09 1.50
N LEU A 44 -12.07 -0.13 0.63
CA LEU A 44 -12.13 0.46 -0.71
C LEU A 44 -12.84 1.82 -0.62
N HIS A 45 -12.24 2.83 -1.23
CA HIS A 45 -12.72 4.20 -1.18
C HIS A 45 -13.11 4.72 -2.56
N ASP A 46 -13.97 5.74 -2.59
CA ASP A 46 -14.39 6.42 -3.82
C ASP A 46 -13.52 7.65 -4.11
N THR A 47 -12.39 7.42 -4.79
CA THR A 47 -11.40 8.47 -5.08
C THR A 47 -11.42 8.95 -6.52
N LEU A 48 -12.12 8.26 -7.41
CA LEU A 48 -12.21 8.61 -8.83
C LEU A 48 -13.07 9.86 -9.06
N ASP A 49 -14.12 10.07 -8.27
CA ASP A 49 -15.00 11.24 -8.41
C ASP A 49 -14.48 12.48 -7.67
N SER A 50 -13.50 12.32 -6.78
CA SER A 50 -13.14 13.38 -5.83
C SER A 50 -11.83 14.11 -6.17
N GLY A 51 -10.93 13.52 -6.96
CA GLY A 51 -9.62 14.12 -7.26
C GLY A 51 -8.73 14.32 -6.02
N ARG A 52 -9.00 13.57 -4.94
CA ARG A 52 -8.45 13.82 -3.60
C ARG A 52 -7.16 13.04 -3.33
N ARG A 53 -6.31 13.63 -2.49
CA ARG A 53 -5.03 13.09 -2.04
C ARG A 53 -5.23 12.09 -0.88
N SER A 54 -4.23 11.23 -0.69
CA SER A 54 -4.23 10.12 0.26
C SER A 54 -4.56 10.47 1.72
N SER A 55 -4.24 11.68 2.19
CA SER A 55 -4.41 12.06 3.60
C SER A 55 -5.86 12.17 4.07
N ASP A 56 -6.82 12.38 3.16
CA ASP A 56 -8.19 12.76 3.55
C ASP A 56 -9.18 11.61 3.34
N ILE A 57 -8.72 10.51 2.76
CA ILE A 57 -9.58 9.41 2.30
C ILE A 57 -10.32 8.70 3.45
N GLU A 58 -9.67 8.59 4.61
CA GLU A 58 -10.24 7.95 5.80
C GLU A 58 -11.38 8.77 6.45
N SER A 59 -11.54 10.05 6.08
CA SER A 59 -12.66 10.87 6.56
C SER A 59 -13.98 10.56 5.86
N PHE A 60 -13.95 9.72 4.81
CA PHE A 60 -15.12 9.34 4.01
C PHE A 60 -15.55 7.92 4.31
N ALA A 61 -16.83 7.64 4.04
CA ALA A 61 -17.35 6.29 4.15
C ALA A 61 -16.71 5.38 3.11
N ALA A 62 -16.20 4.23 3.55
CA ALA A 62 -15.71 3.20 2.66
C ALA A 62 -16.86 2.67 1.79
N LYS A 63 -16.59 2.48 0.50
CA LYS A 63 -17.53 1.86 -0.45
C LYS A 63 -17.68 0.37 -0.16
N LYS A 64 -16.59 -0.26 0.28
CA LYS A 64 -16.56 -1.67 0.65
C LYS A 64 -15.46 -1.89 1.69
N GLU A 65 -15.70 -2.83 2.59
CA GLU A 65 -14.74 -3.28 3.59
C GLU A 65 -14.47 -4.77 3.39
N PHE A 66 -13.25 -5.19 3.72
CA PHE A 66 -12.83 -6.58 3.70
C PHE A 66 -12.09 -6.88 5.00
N ASN A 67 -12.45 -7.98 5.64
CA ASN A 67 -11.85 -8.39 6.90
C ASN A 67 -11.00 -9.64 6.69
N VAL A 68 -9.79 -9.61 7.24
CA VAL A 68 -8.87 -10.74 7.34
C VAL A 68 -8.79 -11.08 8.82
N SER A 69 -9.40 -12.20 9.21
CA SER A 69 -9.56 -12.57 10.62
C SER A 69 -9.31 -14.04 10.89
N THR A 70 -8.96 -14.82 9.86
CA THR A 70 -8.67 -16.25 9.97
C THR A 70 -7.27 -16.55 9.48
N ASP A 71 -6.62 -17.56 10.05
CA ASP A 71 -5.26 -17.99 9.69
C ASP A 71 -5.11 -18.18 8.18
N HIS A 72 -6.10 -18.79 7.52
CA HIS A 72 -6.09 -18.96 6.06
C HIS A 72 -6.06 -17.63 5.30
N GLN A 73 -6.83 -16.64 5.74
CA GLN A 73 -6.85 -15.32 5.11
C GLN A 73 -5.54 -14.56 5.38
N PHE A 74 -4.94 -14.71 6.56
CA PHE A 74 -3.61 -14.18 6.87
C PHE A 74 -2.54 -14.83 5.98
N ASP A 75 -2.54 -16.16 5.84
CA ASP A 75 -1.64 -16.88 4.94
C ASP A 75 -1.82 -16.42 3.48
N SER A 76 -3.06 -16.21 3.04
CA SER A 76 -3.37 -15.69 1.71
C SER A 76 -2.91 -14.25 1.52
N PHE A 77 -3.01 -13.42 2.56
CA PHE A 77 -2.48 -12.06 2.56
C PHE A 77 -0.95 -12.08 2.46
N ASP A 78 -0.25 -12.92 3.22
CA ASP A 78 1.21 -13.02 3.16
C ASP A 78 1.71 -13.47 1.78
N LYS A 79 0.98 -14.38 1.12
CA LYS A 79 1.33 -14.86 -0.23
C LYS A 79 1.33 -13.76 -1.29
N ILE A 80 0.59 -12.67 -1.11
CA ILE A 80 0.62 -11.57 -2.10
C ILE A 80 1.99 -10.88 -2.12
N PHE A 81 2.76 -10.96 -1.03
CA PHE A 81 4.09 -10.37 -0.91
C PHE A 81 5.22 -11.25 -1.46
N ILE A 82 4.93 -12.48 -1.89
CA ILE A 82 5.93 -13.32 -2.56
C ILE A 82 6.39 -12.57 -3.82
N ASP A 83 7.70 -12.35 -3.93
CA ASP A 83 8.37 -11.57 -4.99
C ASP A 83 8.03 -10.06 -5.01
N ALA A 84 7.44 -9.52 -3.94
CA ALA A 84 7.20 -8.09 -3.85
C ALA A 84 8.51 -7.30 -3.80
N GLU A 85 8.59 -6.20 -4.54
CA GLU A 85 9.73 -5.30 -4.51
C GLU A 85 9.51 -4.24 -3.43
N ILE A 86 10.45 -4.12 -2.49
CA ILE A 86 10.43 -3.05 -1.50
C ILE A 86 11.16 -1.83 -2.07
N THR A 87 10.49 -0.67 -2.05
CA THR A 87 11.05 0.59 -2.53
C THR A 87 10.92 1.67 -1.46
N GLY A 88 11.76 2.71 -1.54
CA GLY A 88 11.48 3.96 -0.84
C GLY A 88 10.18 4.59 -1.31
N TYR A 89 9.65 5.54 -0.55
CA TYR A 89 8.48 6.30 -0.96
C TYR A 89 8.77 7.13 -2.23
N CYS A 90 7.87 7.01 -3.21
CA CYS A 90 7.84 7.81 -4.42
C CYS A 90 6.61 8.71 -4.37
N CYS A 91 6.77 10.01 -4.62
CA CYS A 91 5.65 10.93 -4.53
C CYS A 91 4.49 10.52 -5.42
N CYS A 92 3.33 10.83 -4.85
CA CYS A 92 2.07 11.10 -5.52
C CYS A 92 1.20 9.87 -5.86
N PRO A 93 1.18 8.80 -5.04
CA PRO A 93 0.22 7.72 -5.23
C PRO A 93 -1.21 8.18 -4.91
N THR A 94 -2.19 7.60 -5.62
CA THR A 94 -3.62 7.75 -5.33
C THR A 94 -4.04 6.65 -4.38
N ALA A 95 -4.48 7.00 -3.17
CA ALA A 95 -5.06 6.01 -2.27
C ALA A 95 -6.41 5.52 -2.84
N ILE A 96 -6.49 4.25 -3.19
CA ILE A 96 -7.73 3.58 -3.61
C ILE A 96 -8.25 2.71 -2.47
N TYR A 97 -7.32 2.05 -1.77
CA TYR A 97 -7.62 1.30 -0.57
C TYR A 97 -6.82 1.84 0.62
N SER A 98 -7.34 1.61 1.82
CA SER A 98 -6.55 1.59 3.05
C SER A 98 -6.52 0.19 3.64
N ILE A 99 -5.46 -0.07 4.41
CA ILE A 99 -5.23 -1.32 5.14
C ILE A 99 -4.87 -0.93 6.57
N GLN A 100 -5.68 -1.37 7.52
CA GLN A 100 -5.52 -1.13 8.95
C GLN A 100 -5.15 -2.46 9.61
N PHE A 101 -4.06 -2.46 10.38
CA PHE A 101 -3.59 -3.59 11.17
C PHE A 101 -4.09 -3.42 12.60
N ILE A 102 -4.87 -4.37 13.10
CA ILE A 102 -5.58 -4.25 14.37
C ILE A 102 -5.08 -5.31 15.35
N ASN A 103 -4.77 -4.89 16.58
CA ASN A 103 -4.53 -5.75 17.73
C ASN A 103 -5.37 -5.25 18.92
N ASP A 104 -6.17 -6.13 19.54
CA ASP A 104 -7.02 -5.81 20.69
C ASP A 104 -7.86 -4.52 20.51
N LYS A 105 -8.50 -4.37 19.34
CA LYS A 105 -9.32 -3.20 18.95
C LYS A 105 -8.55 -1.88 18.79
N LYS A 106 -7.22 -1.94 18.74
CA LYS A 106 -6.37 -0.78 18.46
C LYS A 106 -5.70 -0.96 17.10
N GLU A 107 -5.66 0.13 16.34
CA GLU A 107 -4.83 0.19 15.14
C GLU A 107 -3.36 0.27 15.57
N ILE A 108 -2.56 -0.70 15.12
CA ILE A 108 -1.11 -0.78 15.36
C ILE A 108 -0.31 -0.42 14.10
N GLY A 109 -0.97 -0.31 12.95
CA GLY A 109 -0.32 -0.04 11.68
C GLY A 109 -1.30 0.35 10.58
N PHE A 110 -0.80 1.11 9.61
CA PHE A 110 -1.65 1.64 8.55
C PHE A 110 -0.90 1.78 7.22
N PHE A 111 -1.55 1.32 6.14
CA PHE A 111 -1.06 1.45 4.77
C PHE A 111 -2.17 1.94 3.83
N TYR A 112 -1.76 2.56 2.74
CA TYR A 112 -2.61 2.85 1.60
C TYR A 112 -2.20 1.99 0.40
N VAL A 113 -3.14 1.80 -0.54
CA VAL A 113 -2.89 1.06 -1.78
C VAL A 113 -3.29 1.91 -2.98
N ASP A 114 -2.36 2.09 -3.91
CA ASP A 114 -2.60 2.63 -5.25
C ASP A 114 -2.65 1.49 -6.26
N THR A 115 -3.81 1.34 -6.91
CA THR A 115 -4.03 0.35 -7.96
C THR A 115 -4.08 0.93 -9.37
N ILE A 116 -3.87 2.25 -9.52
CA ILE A 116 -3.96 3.02 -10.77
C ILE A 116 -2.57 3.27 -11.35
N GLN A 117 -1.57 3.61 -10.52
CA GLN A 117 -0.25 4.03 -10.97
C GLN A 117 0.42 3.05 -11.95
N PHE A 118 0.26 1.75 -11.70
CA PHE A 118 0.79 0.71 -12.57
C PHE A 118 -0.33 -0.11 -13.20
N LYS A 119 -0.10 -0.52 -14.46
CA LYS A 119 -1.05 -1.36 -15.20
C LYS A 119 -1.26 -2.71 -14.51
N ASP A 120 -0.15 -3.42 -14.26
CA ASP A 120 -0.13 -4.82 -13.83
C ASP A 120 0.41 -4.99 -12.39
N LYS A 121 0.67 -3.89 -11.69
CA LYS A 121 1.13 -3.90 -10.29
C LYS A 121 0.27 -2.97 -9.43
N ILE A 122 0.37 -3.13 -8.13
CA ILE A 122 -0.14 -2.17 -7.15
C ILE A 122 1.03 -1.63 -6.33
N ARG A 123 0.86 -0.44 -5.77
CA ARG A 123 1.77 0.09 -4.75
C ARG A 123 1.04 0.12 -3.41
N MET A 124 1.49 -0.67 -2.45
CA MET A 124 1.11 -0.53 -1.05
C MET A 124 2.16 0.32 -0.34
N TYR A 125 1.78 1.41 0.32
CA TYR A 125 2.72 2.32 0.95
C TYR A 125 2.29 2.66 2.37
N GLU A 126 3.26 2.77 3.26
CA GLU A 126 3.00 3.09 4.66
C GLU A 126 2.43 4.51 4.77
N GLY A 127 1.48 4.72 5.69
CA GLY A 127 0.84 6.02 5.91
C GLY A 127 1.83 7.16 6.24
N SER A 128 2.97 6.85 6.84
CA SER A 128 4.04 7.82 7.14
C SER A 128 4.99 8.10 5.96
N PHE A 129 4.78 7.40 4.83
CA PHE A 129 5.53 7.55 3.59
C PHE A 129 7.03 7.22 3.70
N GLN A 130 7.40 6.22 4.50
CA GLN A 130 8.81 5.79 4.59
C GLN A 130 9.19 4.76 3.52
N TYR A 131 8.31 3.79 3.27
CA TYR A 131 8.55 2.70 2.32
C TYR A 131 7.25 2.25 1.64
N SER A 132 7.42 1.48 0.58
CA SER A 132 6.32 0.88 -0.15
C SER A 132 6.69 -0.46 -0.76
N TYR A 133 5.68 -1.27 -1.03
CA TYR A 133 5.77 -2.55 -1.70
C TYR A 133 5.12 -2.44 -3.07
N ILE A 134 5.82 -2.94 -4.08
CA ILE A 134 5.28 -3.13 -5.42
C ILE A 134 4.89 -4.60 -5.55
N ILE A 135 3.58 -4.82 -5.70
CA ILE A 135 2.96 -6.15 -5.64
C ILE A 135 2.27 -6.44 -6.97
N ASP A 136 2.25 -7.70 -7.39
CA ASP A 136 1.50 -8.14 -8.57
C ASP A 136 -0.01 -7.89 -8.38
N LYS A 137 -0.63 -7.20 -9.36
CA LYS A 137 -2.02 -6.80 -9.26
C LYS A 137 -3.00 -7.97 -9.35
N GLN A 138 -2.63 -9.04 -10.05
CA GLN A 138 -3.44 -10.24 -10.12
C GLN A 138 -3.46 -10.96 -8.77
N LYS A 139 -2.31 -11.07 -8.07
CA LYS A 139 -2.24 -11.61 -6.70
C LYS A 139 -3.16 -10.82 -5.75
N TRP A 140 -3.09 -9.49 -5.78
CA TRP A 140 -3.97 -8.61 -4.99
C TRP A 140 -5.46 -8.86 -5.27
N ASN A 141 -5.85 -8.88 -6.55
CA ASN A 141 -7.25 -9.07 -6.95
C ASN A 141 -7.77 -10.46 -6.57
N ASN A 142 -6.94 -11.50 -6.72
CA ASN A 142 -7.31 -12.87 -6.33
C ASN A 142 -7.57 -12.96 -4.83
N PHE A 143 -6.65 -12.40 -4.01
CA PHE A 143 -6.82 -12.31 -2.57
C PHE A 143 -8.11 -11.58 -2.18
N LEU A 144 -8.37 -10.40 -2.75
CA LEU A 144 -9.61 -9.66 -2.49
C LEU A 144 -10.88 -10.42 -2.91
N ASN A 145 -10.81 -11.30 -3.90
CA ASN A 145 -11.95 -12.11 -4.31
C ASN A 145 -12.16 -13.32 -3.40
N GLU A 146 -11.08 -13.94 -2.94
CA GLU A 146 -11.12 -15.03 -1.98
C GLU A 146 -11.79 -14.61 -0.66
N ILE A 147 -11.38 -13.46 -0.12
CA ILE A 147 -11.94 -12.95 1.14
C ILE A 147 -13.41 -12.51 1.03
N LYS A 148 -13.87 -12.10 -0.18
CA LYS A 148 -15.31 -11.83 -0.42
C LYS A 148 -16.15 -13.10 -0.33
N THR A 149 -15.61 -14.23 -0.76
CA THR A 149 -16.34 -15.50 -0.80
C THR A 149 -16.37 -16.23 0.55
N SER A 150 -15.59 -15.76 1.52
CA SER A 150 -15.52 -16.31 2.87
C SER A 150 -16.43 -15.62 3.89
N GLU A 151 -17.24 -14.63 3.49
CA GLU A 151 -18.32 -14.13 4.35
C GLU A 151 -19.44 -15.19 4.45
N PRO A 152 -19.87 -15.59 5.66
CA PRO A 152 -20.98 -16.54 5.86
C PRO A 152 -22.35 -15.98 5.47
#